data_AF-A0A952RW52-F1
#
_entry.id   AF-A0A952RW52-F1
#
_cell.length_a   1.000
_cell.length_b   1.000
_cell.length_c   1.000
_cell.angle_alpha   90.00
_cell.angle_beta   90.00
_cell.angle_gamma   90.00
#
_symmetry.space_group_name_H-M   'P 1'
#
loop_
_entity.id
_entity.type
_entity.pdbx_description
1 polymer ?
#
loop_
_entity_poly.entity_id
_entity_poly.type
_entity_poly.pdbx_seq_one_letter_code
_entity_poly.pdbx_strand_id
1 'polypeptide(L)'
;MRSKRIEILFFAGCPHIELATARAREAIEASNVSADIALLEVTDSADAIARRFLGSPSVRVDGTDVDPSAWERSDFGLQCRVYSTGERLDGAPPSAWIAAALQDRVAVAPQPSAPQHHGCCAASAAPPAPRLSTHLRSILDALVEPLLNVFPLETAPVMVALFRQLARGAPVAHAELALSTGGTVGEIDDALAKVPVLDYVDGRIVGAALTLRETPYAFEVEGRRLYTWCALDALFLPVILGRRCRVSSSCPATGQSVRLDVSPDGVVEAAPATAALSAPLAASPDDLRASFCRYARFFTSPAAVERWAPGDDAGSLAVVDVHEAFQLAKAVASALRWA
;
A
#
# COMPACT_ATOMS: atom_id res chain seq x y z
N MET A 1 2.95 31.72 -16.12
CA MET A 1 2.44 30.73 -15.15
C MET A 1 1.02 30.38 -15.57
N ARG A 2 0.69 29.09 -15.67
CA ARG A 2 -0.70 28.68 -15.96
C ARG A 2 -1.53 28.89 -14.68
N SER A 3 -2.69 29.53 -14.82
CA SER A 3 -3.68 29.67 -13.74
C SER A 3 -4.18 28.28 -13.34
N LYS A 4 -4.21 27.97 -12.05
CA LYS A 4 -4.83 26.73 -11.51
C LYS A 4 -6.34 26.81 -11.68
N ARG A 5 -7.06 25.70 -11.73
CA ARG A 5 -8.52 25.69 -11.84
C ARG A 5 -9.16 25.13 -10.59
N ILE A 6 -10.04 25.90 -9.95
CA ILE A 6 -10.90 25.44 -8.86
C ILE A 6 -12.28 25.14 -9.44
N GLU A 7 -12.76 23.92 -9.31
CA GLU A 7 -14.10 23.52 -9.73
C GLU A 7 -14.97 23.29 -8.50
N ILE A 8 -16.11 23.95 -8.44
CA ILE A 8 -17.13 23.74 -7.39
C ILE A 8 -18.33 23.11 -8.06
N LEU A 9 -18.49 21.80 -7.87
CA LEU A 9 -19.61 21.03 -8.38
C LEU A 9 -20.78 21.14 -7.41
N PHE A 10 -21.99 21.36 -7.91
CA PHE A 10 -23.20 21.51 -7.08
C PHE A 10 -24.45 21.05 -7.82
N PHE A 11 -25.55 20.81 -7.11
CA PHE A 11 -26.87 20.62 -7.74
C PHE A 11 -27.81 21.79 -7.41
N ALA A 12 -28.86 21.98 -8.23
CA ALA A 12 -29.84 23.05 -8.05
C ALA A 12 -30.45 23.11 -6.63
N GLY A 13 -30.32 24.24 -5.95
CA GLY A 13 -30.87 24.46 -4.61
C GLY A 13 -29.95 24.09 -3.45
N CYS A 14 -28.67 23.83 -3.69
CA CYS A 14 -27.71 23.63 -2.59
C CYS A 14 -27.50 24.91 -1.76
N PRO A 15 -27.71 24.88 -0.44
CA PRO A 15 -27.61 26.07 0.42
C PRO A 15 -26.16 26.49 0.74
N HIS A 16 -25.16 25.69 0.36
CA HIS A 16 -23.76 25.91 0.77
C HIS A 16 -22.84 26.34 -0.38
N ILE A 17 -23.37 26.63 -1.58
CA ILE A 17 -22.57 27.06 -2.74
C ILE A 17 -21.83 28.36 -2.46
N GLU A 18 -22.52 29.34 -1.85
CA GLU A 18 -21.91 30.64 -1.52
C GLU A 18 -20.78 30.48 -0.51
N LEU A 19 -20.95 29.61 0.50
CA LEU A 19 -19.92 29.32 1.49
C LEU A 19 -18.69 28.64 0.85
N ALA A 20 -18.89 27.65 0.00
CA ALA A 20 -17.79 26.99 -0.73
C ALA A 20 -17.04 27.98 -1.64
N THR A 21 -17.78 28.86 -2.31
CA THR A 21 -17.18 29.90 -3.18
C THR A 21 -16.38 30.91 -2.36
N ALA A 22 -16.88 31.34 -1.20
CA ALA A 22 -16.17 32.24 -0.31
C ALA A 22 -14.86 31.61 0.19
N ARG A 23 -14.89 30.35 0.62
CA ARG A 23 -13.69 29.61 1.07
C ARG A 23 -12.68 29.36 -0.04
N ALA A 24 -13.13 29.15 -1.27
CA ALA A 24 -12.25 29.04 -2.43
C ALA A 24 -11.53 30.38 -2.71
N ARG A 25 -12.21 31.52 -2.60
CA ARG A 25 -11.58 32.85 -2.75
C ARG A 25 -10.57 33.12 -1.64
N GLU A 26 -10.93 32.83 -0.39
CA GLU A 26 -10.00 32.93 0.74
C GLU A 26 -8.74 32.09 0.51
N ALA A 27 -8.89 30.86 0.00
CA ALA A 27 -7.77 29.97 -0.30
C ALA A 27 -6.87 30.50 -1.43
N ILE A 28 -7.42 31.13 -2.46
CA ILE A 28 -6.66 31.79 -3.53
C ILE A 28 -5.81 32.93 -2.96
N GLU A 29 -6.41 33.79 -2.14
CA GLU A 29 -5.71 34.90 -1.48
C GLU A 29 -4.61 34.39 -0.55
N ALA A 30 -4.91 33.40 0.29
CA ALA A 30 -3.95 32.84 1.25
C ALA A 30 -2.79 32.10 0.57
N SER A 31 -3.03 31.50 -0.61
CA SER A 31 -2.02 30.70 -1.30
C SER A 31 -1.07 31.51 -2.18
N ASN A 32 -1.41 32.77 -2.50
CA ASN A 32 -0.74 33.59 -3.51
C ASN A 32 -0.62 32.89 -4.88
N VAL A 33 -1.56 31.99 -5.19
CA VAL A 33 -1.62 31.26 -6.46
C VAL A 33 -2.72 31.86 -7.32
N SER A 34 -2.41 32.16 -8.59
CA SER A 34 -3.45 32.56 -9.55
C SER A 34 -4.32 31.35 -9.88
N ALA A 35 -5.62 31.42 -9.57
CA ALA A 35 -6.58 30.38 -9.91
C ALA A 35 -7.93 30.94 -10.31
N ASP A 36 -8.63 30.23 -11.20
CA ASP A 36 -9.99 30.57 -11.64
C ASP A 36 -11.02 29.64 -11.01
N ILE A 37 -12.14 30.19 -10.53
CA ILE A 37 -13.25 29.41 -9.94
C ILE A 37 -14.31 29.15 -11.01
N ALA A 38 -14.58 27.87 -11.29
CA ALA A 38 -15.66 27.41 -12.15
C ALA A 38 -16.76 26.75 -11.31
N LEU A 39 -17.98 27.26 -11.41
CA LEU A 39 -19.17 26.64 -10.81
C LEU A 39 -19.78 25.67 -11.83
N LEU A 40 -19.90 24.40 -11.47
CA LEU A 40 -20.37 23.34 -12.36
C LEU A 40 -21.63 22.70 -11.77
N GLU A 41 -22.77 22.90 -12.42
CA GLU A 41 -24.01 22.26 -12.02
C GLU A 41 -24.04 20.80 -12.46
N VAL A 42 -24.36 19.90 -11.52
CA VAL A 42 -24.61 18.48 -11.72
C VAL A 42 -26.12 18.28 -11.68
N THR A 43 -26.68 17.86 -12.81
CA THR A 43 -28.13 17.96 -13.05
C THR A 43 -28.88 16.66 -12.78
N ASP A 44 -28.23 15.51 -12.96
CA ASP A 44 -28.82 14.19 -12.76
C ASP A 44 -27.81 13.16 -12.20
N SER A 45 -28.30 11.97 -11.87
CA SER A 45 -27.47 10.89 -11.31
C SER A 45 -26.42 10.34 -12.27
N ALA A 46 -26.69 10.35 -13.58
CA ALA A 46 -25.73 9.86 -14.56
C ALA A 46 -24.54 10.84 -14.67
N ASP A 47 -24.83 12.14 -14.68
CA ASP A 47 -23.84 13.21 -14.61
C ASP A 47 -23.05 13.17 -13.29
N ALA A 48 -23.73 12.87 -12.18
CA ALA A 48 -23.08 12.68 -10.88
C ALA A 48 -22.06 11.52 -10.91
N ILE A 49 -22.39 10.37 -11.50
CA ILE A 49 -21.47 9.24 -11.64
C ILE A 49 -20.32 9.58 -12.58
N ALA A 50 -20.62 10.15 -13.75
CA ALA A 50 -19.61 10.50 -14.76
C ALA A 50 -18.57 11.48 -14.20
N ARG A 51 -19.01 12.42 -13.36
CA ARG A 51 -18.15 13.39 -12.70
C ARG A 51 -17.61 12.92 -11.36
N ARG A 52 -17.95 11.71 -10.89
CA ARG A 52 -17.60 11.21 -9.55
C ARG A 52 -18.02 12.18 -8.43
N PHE A 53 -19.21 12.72 -8.55
CA PHE A 53 -19.77 13.74 -7.66
C PHE A 53 -20.24 13.13 -6.35
N LEU A 54 -19.59 13.49 -5.25
CA LEU A 54 -19.86 12.95 -3.90
C LEU A 54 -20.95 13.69 -3.13
N GLY A 55 -21.57 14.68 -3.79
CA GLY A 55 -22.61 15.52 -3.23
C GLY A 55 -22.25 17.00 -3.25
N SER A 56 -23.27 17.83 -3.02
CA SER A 56 -23.17 19.28 -3.16
C SER A 56 -22.81 19.98 -1.84
N PRO A 57 -21.90 20.97 -1.86
CA PRO A 57 -20.94 21.27 -2.92
C PRO A 57 -19.74 20.31 -2.84
N SER A 58 -19.12 19.98 -3.99
CA SER A 58 -17.84 19.28 -4.08
C SER A 58 -16.78 20.22 -4.66
N VAL A 59 -15.65 20.43 -3.98
CA VAL A 59 -14.60 21.35 -4.43
C VAL A 59 -13.39 20.57 -4.91
N ARG A 60 -12.87 20.93 -6.09
CA ARG A 60 -11.70 20.32 -6.71
C ARG A 60 -10.70 21.37 -7.15
N VAL A 61 -9.42 21.03 -7.11
CA VAL A 61 -8.34 21.82 -7.71
C VAL A 61 -7.69 20.95 -8.79
N ASP A 62 -7.64 21.46 -10.02
CA ASP A 62 -7.14 20.77 -11.21
C ASP A 62 -7.72 19.34 -11.38
N GLY A 63 -9.01 19.18 -11.08
CA GLY A 63 -9.74 17.91 -11.17
C GLY A 63 -9.60 16.98 -9.97
N THR A 64 -8.75 17.31 -8.99
CA THR A 64 -8.57 16.53 -7.74
C THR A 64 -9.42 17.13 -6.61
N ASP A 65 -10.19 16.31 -5.92
CA ASP A 65 -11.02 16.74 -4.78
C ASP A 65 -10.16 17.15 -3.58
N VAL A 66 -10.53 18.26 -2.93
CA VAL A 66 -9.75 18.84 -1.81
C VAL A 66 -9.95 18.10 -0.50
N ASP A 67 -10.98 17.27 -0.41
CA ASP A 67 -11.27 16.45 0.76
C ASP A 67 -10.46 15.14 0.71
N PRO A 68 -9.58 14.91 1.70
CA PRO A 68 -8.72 13.74 1.73
C PRO A 68 -9.46 12.40 1.75
N SER A 69 -10.74 12.38 2.14
CA SER A 69 -11.55 11.15 2.16
C SER A 69 -12.26 10.86 0.83
N ALA A 70 -12.23 11.79 -0.13
CA ALA A 70 -13.01 11.71 -1.36
C ALA A 70 -12.64 10.52 -2.28
N TRP A 71 -11.41 10.01 -2.18
CA TRP A 71 -10.91 8.99 -3.11
C TRP A 71 -11.39 7.57 -2.79
N GLU A 72 -11.69 7.27 -1.52
CA GLU A 72 -12.25 6.00 -1.04
C GLU A 72 -13.77 5.92 -1.26
N ARG A 73 -14.41 7.07 -1.46
CA ARG A 73 -15.87 7.19 -1.57
C ARG A 73 -16.32 6.84 -2.99
N SER A 74 -17.38 6.05 -3.07
CA SER A 74 -17.98 5.59 -4.34
C SER A 74 -19.49 5.79 -4.40
N ASP A 75 -20.08 6.41 -3.37
CA ASP A 75 -21.49 6.77 -3.29
C ASP A 75 -21.77 8.07 -4.07
N PHE A 76 -21.47 8.06 -5.36
CA PHE A 76 -21.71 9.21 -6.24
C PHE A 76 -23.22 9.44 -6.43
N GLY A 77 -23.67 10.66 -6.22
CA GLY A 77 -25.09 10.97 -6.29
C GLY A 77 -25.45 12.41 -5.96
N LEU A 78 -26.70 12.76 -6.27
CA LEU A 78 -27.30 14.04 -5.92
C LEU A 78 -27.68 14.05 -4.44
N GLN A 79 -26.68 14.23 -3.59
CA GLN A 79 -26.83 14.24 -2.13
C GLN A 79 -26.10 15.44 -1.53
N CYS A 80 -26.42 15.80 -0.29
CA CYS A 80 -25.66 16.82 0.43
C CYS A 80 -24.30 16.27 0.84
N ARG A 81 -23.25 17.07 0.67
CA ARG A 81 -21.90 16.71 1.12
C ARG A 81 -21.59 17.39 2.45
N VAL A 82 -21.06 16.61 3.37
CA VAL A 82 -20.67 17.06 4.71
C VAL A 82 -19.18 16.84 4.86
N TYR A 83 -18.49 17.89 5.30
CA TYR A 83 -17.05 17.90 5.49
C TYR A 83 -16.73 17.88 6.98
N SER A 84 -15.83 16.98 7.37
CA SER A 84 -15.40 16.85 8.76
C SER A 84 -13.96 17.35 8.93
N THR A 85 -13.78 18.29 9.85
CA THR A 85 -12.45 18.66 10.36
C THR A 85 -12.40 18.45 11.86
N GLY A 86 -11.83 17.31 12.28
CA GLY A 86 -11.86 16.90 13.68
C GLY A 86 -13.30 16.73 14.16
N GLU A 87 -13.73 17.56 15.10
CA GLU A 87 -15.06 17.49 15.72
C GLU A 87 -16.13 18.35 15.02
N ARG A 88 -15.78 19.13 14.00
CA ARG A 88 -16.72 20.04 13.32
C ARG A 88 -17.17 19.48 11.98
N LEU A 89 -18.49 19.41 11.80
CA LEU A 89 -19.15 19.12 10.54
C LEU A 89 -19.59 20.41 9.87
N ASP A 90 -19.36 20.52 8.56
CA ASP A 90 -19.69 21.71 7.78
C ASP A 90 -20.18 21.37 6.37
N GLY A 91 -20.89 22.29 5.74
CA GLY A 91 -21.46 22.14 4.40
C GLY A 91 -20.51 22.50 3.26
N ALA A 92 -19.27 22.86 3.55
CA ALA A 92 -18.23 23.15 2.56
C ALA A 92 -16.84 22.76 3.09
N PRO A 93 -15.87 22.40 2.24
CA PRO A 93 -14.54 22.07 2.71
C PRO A 93 -13.85 23.30 3.31
N PRO A 94 -12.95 23.14 4.28
CA PRO A 94 -12.17 24.25 4.83
C PRO A 94 -11.31 24.92 3.76
N SER A 95 -11.14 26.24 3.84
CA SER A 95 -10.26 26.99 2.95
C SER A 95 -8.80 26.51 3.01
N ALA A 96 -8.35 26.02 4.17
CA ALA A 96 -7.01 25.43 4.32
C ALA A 96 -6.78 24.19 3.43
N TRP A 97 -7.80 23.34 3.23
CA TRP A 97 -7.69 22.17 2.34
C TRP A 97 -7.58 22.60 0.88
N ILE A 98 -8.36 23.60 0.48
CA ILE A 98 -8.29 24.19 -0.86
C ILE A 98 -6.93 24.87 -1.09
N ALA A 99 -6.42 25.59 -0.10
CA ALA A 99 -5.12 26.28 -0.18
C ALA A 99 -3.94 25.30 -0.28
N ALA A 100 -3.98 24.20 0.50
CA ALA A 100 -2.96 23.16 0.42
C ALA A 100 -2.93 22.50 -0.97
N ALA A 101 -4.11 22.23 -1.54
CA ALA A 101 -4.23 21.70 -2.90
C ALA A 101 -3.74 22.70 -3.98
N LEU A 102 -3.86 24.01 -3.76
CA LEU A 102 -3.33 25.03 -4.68
C LEU A 102 -1.80 25.12 -4.66
N GLN A 103 -1.15 24.83 -3.52
CA GLN A 103 0.28 25.03 -3.31
C GLN A 103 1.16 23.80 -3.59
N ASP A 104 0.58 22.67 -3.98
CA ASP A 104 1.28 21.39 -4.22
C ASP A 104 2.21 20.98 -3.03
N ARG A 105 1.93 21.45 -1.81
CA ARG A 105 2.69 21.16 -0.57
C ARG A 105 1.87 20.26 0.35
N VAL A 106 2.36 19.03 0.55
CA VAL A 106 2.04 18.24 1.75
C VAL A 106 3.03 18.68 2.85
N ALA A 107 2.53 19.19 3.97
CA ALA A 107 3.35 19.82 5.02
C ALA A 107 3.81 18.83 6.10
N VAL A 108 5.12 18.72 6.40
CA VAL A 108 5.69 18.10 7.62
C VAL A 108 7.02 18.78 8.05
N ALA A 109 7.28 18.89 9.37
CA ALA A 109 8.41 19.59 10.03
C ALA A 109 9.49 18.63 10.63
N PRO A 110 10.75 19.08 10.96
CA PRO A 110 11.88 18.20 11.30
C PRO A 110 12.32 18.17 12.78
N GLN A 111 13.01 17.08 13.20
CA GLN A 111 13.70 16.88 14.49
C GLN A 111 15.10 16.23 14.32
N PRO A 112 16.04 16.37 15.29
CA PRO A 112 17.50 16.19 15.11
C PRO A 112 18.10 14.92 15.77
N SER A 113 19.33 14.56 15.37
CA SER A 113 20.05 13.30 15.67
C SER A 113 21.21 13.42 16.68
N ALA A 114 21.52 12.33 17.41
CA ALA A 114 22.81 12.04 18.07
C ALA A 114 22.89 10.52 18.51
N PRO A 115 24.02 9.97 19.01
CA PRO A 115 25.05 9.29 18.21
C PRO A 115 25.42 7.86 18.68
N GLN A 116 26.31 7.23 17.90
CA GLN A 116 26.75 5.82 17.96
C GLN A 116 27.84 5.55 19.01
N HIS A 117 27.84 4.34 19.58
CA HIS A 117 29.02 3.74 20.22
C HIS A 117 29.22 2.28 19.78
N HIS A 118 30.48 1.96 19.44
CA HIS A 118 30.97 0.64 19.02
C HIS A 118 31.36 -0.23 20.22
N GLY A 119 31.11 -1.55 20.13
CA GLY A 119 31.66 -2.55 21.04
C GLY A 119 31.37 -3.97 20.53
N CYS A 120 32.43 -4.74 20.25
CA CYS A 120 32.45 -6.01 19.53
C CYS A 120 32.73 -7.19 20.47
N CYS A 121 32.10 -8.36 20.25
CA CYS A 121 32.78 -9.67 20.18
C CYS A 121 31.85 -10.84 19.77
N ALA A 122 32.17 -11.38 18.58
CA ALA A 122 32.07 -12.74 18.03
C ALA A 122 30.95 -13.73 18.47
N ALA A 123 30.08 -14.06 17.50
CA ALA A 123 29.48 -15.38 17.33
C ALA A 123 29.61 -15.82 15.86
N SER A 124 29.95 -17.10 15.67
CA SER A 124 30.10 -17.87 14.44
C SER A 124 29.59 -17.23 13.14
N ALA A 125 30.50 -16.96 12.20
CA ALA A 125 30.17 -16.39 10.90
C ALA A 125 29.32 -17.37 10.09
N ALA A 126 28.03 -17.06 9.96
CA ALA A 126 27.25 -17.49 8.82
C ALA A 126 28.02 -17.17 7.52
N PRO A 127 27.95 -18.02 6.48
CA PRO A 127 28.56 -17.69 5.20
C PRO A 127 28.10 -16.29 4.77
N PRO A 128 28.99 -15.44 4.24
CA PRO A 128 28.63 -14.07 3.91
C PRO A 128 27.43 -14.09 2.98
N ALA A 129 26.36 -13.40 3.38
CA ALA A 129 25.19 -13.22 2.54
C ALA A 129 25.65 -12.76 1.15
N PRO A 130 25.09 -13.30 0.06
CA PRO A 130 25.44 -12.84 -1.28
C PRO A 130 25.28 -11.32 -1.32
N ARG A 131 26.33 -10.62 -1.75
CA ARG A 131 26.27 -9.17 -1.82
C ARG A 131 25.26 -8.81 -2.91
N LEU A 132 24.15 -8.19 -2.50
CA LEU A 132 23.19 -7.62 -3.44
C LEU A 132 23.91 -6.67 -4.40
N SER A 133 23.48 -6.65 -5.66
CA SER A 133 23.94 -5.65 -6.62
C SER A 133 23.60 -4.24 -6.12
N THR A 134 24.35 -3.22 -6.57
CA THR A 134 24.07 -1.81 -6.21
C THR A 134 22.63 -1.42 -6.54
N HIS A 135 22.09 -1.95 -7.64
CA HIS A 135 20.70 -1.74 -8.04
C HIS A 135 19.70 -2.35 -7.04
N LEU A 136 19.87 -3.63 -6.68
CA LEU A 136 19.01 -4.31 -5.69
C LEU A 136 19.09 -3.66 -4.32
N ARG A 137 20.26 -3.14 -3.93
CA ARG A 137 20.43 -2.41 -2.68
C ARG A 137 19.63 -1.11 -2.66
N SER A 138 19.63 -0.36 -3.76
CA SER A 138 18.81 0.85 -3.88
C SER A 138 17.31 0.54 -3.78
N ILE A 139 16.85 -0.59 -4.33
CA ILE A 139 15.46 -1.02 -4.20
C ILE A 139 15.17 -1.38 -2.74
N LEU A 140 16.04 -2.18 -2.12
CA LEU A 140 15.90 -2.55 -0.71
C LEU A 140 15.78 -1.32 0.20
N ASP A 141 16.68 -0.36 0.06
CA ASP A 141 16.68 0.87 0.86
C ASP A 141 15.36 1.64 0.72
N ALA A 142 14.77 1.66 -0.48
CA ALA A 142 13.48 2.29 -0.75
C ALA A 142 12.26 1.51 -0.19
N LEU A 143 12.39 0.20 0.03
CA LEU A 143 11.31 -0.64 0.55
C LEU A 143 11.31 -0.75 2.07
N VAL A 144 12.48 -0.76 2.70
CA VAL A 144 12.62 -1.09 4.12
C VAL A 144 11.91 -0.08 5.00
N GLU A 145 12.12 1.23 4.79
CA GLU A 145 11.51 2.25 5.64
C GLU A 145 9.97 2.24 5.59
N PRO A 146 9.30 2.24 4.41
CA PRO A 146 7.85 2.09 4.36
C PRO A 146 7.35 0.81 5.01
N LEU A 147 8.03 -0.33 4.80
CA LEU A 147 7.63 -1.59 5.40
C LEU A 147 7.80 -1.60 6.92
N LEU A 148 8.81 -0.91 7.47
CA LEU A 148 8.98 -0.76 8.91
C LEU A 148 7.89 0.11 9.54
N ASN A 149 7.32 1.07 8.80
CA ASN A 149 6.20 1.87 9.26
C ASN A 149 4.89 1.05 9.32
N VAL A 150 4.75 0.03 8.46
CA VAL A 150 3.60 -0.90 8.49
C VAL A 150 3.82 -2.07 9.45
N PHE A 151 5.07 -2.53 9.57
CA PHE A 151 5.47 -3.66 10.40
C PHE A 151 6.61 -3.26 11.33
N PRO A 152 6.31 -2.60 12.47
CA PRO A 152 7.32 -2.20 13.43
C PRO A 152 8.13 -3.41 13.94
N LEU A 153 9.44 -3.24 14.15
CA LEU A 153 10.36 -4.35 14.46
C LEU A 153 9.97 -5.14 15.72
N GLU A 154 9.32 -4.50 16.70
CA GLU A 154 8.84 -5.18 17.89
C GLU A 154 7.72 -6.19 17.60
N THR A 155 7.01 -6.05 16.48
CA THR A 155 5.93 -6.96 16.07
C THR A 155 6.45 -8.22 15.39
N ALA A 156 7.73 -8.27 15.02
CA ALA A 156 8.32 -9.36 14.24
C ALA A 156 8.04 -10.76 14.82
N PRO A 157 8.16 -11.04 16.14
CA PRO A 157 7.84 -12.36 16.68
C PRO A 157 6.38 -12.77 16.44
N VAL A 158 5.43 -11.82 16.60
CA VAL A 158 4.00 -12.04 16.39
C VAL A 158 3.70 -12.23 14.90
N MET A 159 4.32 -11.45 14.02
CA MET A 159 4.15 -11.59 12.57
C MET A 159 4.66 -12.94 12.06
N VAL A 160 5.84 -13.38 12.49
CA VAL A 160 6.38 -14.71 12.14
C VAL A 160 5.48 -15.83 12.64
N ALA A 161 4.97 -15.72 13.88
CA ALA A 161 4.01 -16.68 14.40
C ALA A 161 2.71 -16.70 13.57
N LEU A 162 2.20 -15.52 13.20
CA LEU A 162 1.00 -15.36 12.39
C LEU A 162 1.14 -15.96 11.00
N PHE A 163 2.23 -15.70 10.27
CA PHE A 163 2.46 -16.33 8.96
C PHE A 163 2.47 -17.86 9.06
N ARG A 164 3.12 -18.41 10.10
CA ARG A 164 3.16 -19.86 10.36
C ARG A 164 1.80 -20.44 10.72
N GLN A 165 0.97 -19.69 11.45
CA GLN A 165 -0.41 -20.12 11.77
C GLN A 165 -1.30 -20.07 10.52
N LEU A 166 -1.27 -18.99 9.76
CA LEU A 166 -2.03 -18.84 8.50
C LEU A 166 -1.66 -19.90 7.47
N ALA A 167 -0.39 -20.34 7.42
CA ALA A 167 0.06 -21.43 6.56
C ALA A 167 -0.65 -22.76 6.82
N ARG A 168 -1.30 -22.93 7.98
CA ARG A 168 -2.15 -24.10 8.28
C ARG A 168 -3.52 -24.03 7.58
N GLY A 169 -3.88 -22.91 6.97
CA GLY A 169 -5.09 -22.74 6.16
C GLY A 169 -6.37 -22.55 6.96
N ALA A 170 -6.29 -22.03 8.19
CA ALA A 170 -7.43 -21.71 9.02
C ALA A 170 -7.32 -20.28 9.57
N PRO A 171 -8.46 -19.60 9.86
CA PRO A 171 -8.45 -18.31 10.54
C PRO A 171 -7.75 -18.42 11.90
N VAL A 172 -6.92 -17.44 12.24
CA VAL A 172 -6.04 -17.49 13.41
C VAL A 172 -6.66 -16.68 14.56
N ALA A 173 -6.77 -17.29 15.73
CA ALA A 173 -7.20 -16.59 16.94
C ALA A 173 -6.02 -15.95 17.67
N HIS A 174 -6.26 -14.83 18.36
CA HIS A 174 -5.20 -14.15 19.12
C HIS A 174 -4.63 -15.02 20.25
N ALA A 175 -5.47 -15.87 20.85
CA ALA A 175 -5.04 -16.88 21.83
C ALA A 175 -4.06 -17.92 21.25
N GLU A 176 -4.19 -18.29 19.97
CA GLU A 176 -3.25 -19.21 19.31
C GLU A 176 -1.89 -18.55 19.09
N LEU A 177 -1.88 -17.25 18.77
CA LEU A 177 -0.66 -16.46 18.68
C LEU A 177 0.02 -16.36 20.04
N ALA A 178 -0.72 -16.02 21.09
CA ALA A 178 -0.22 -15.92 22.46
C ALA A 178 0.44 -17.25 22.92
N LEU A 179 -0.23 -18.38 22.68
CA LEU A 179 0.32 -19.70 22.95
C LEU A 179 1.62 -19.97 22.17
N SER A 180 1.68 -19.57 20.90
CA SER A 180 2.84 -19.82 20.04
C SER A 180 4.05 -18.91 20.31
N THR A 181 3.82 -17.70 20.82
CA THR A 181 4.88 -16.74 21.17
C THR A 181 5.29 -16.84 22.64
N GLY A 182 4.51 -17.54 23.48
CA GLY A 182 4.73 -17.64 24.92
C GLY A 182 4.27 -16.40 25.69
N GLY A 183 3.43 -15.56 25.09
CA GLY A 183 2.87 -14.34 25.69
C GLY A 183 1.42 -14.48 26.13
N THR A 184 0.81 -13.35 26.47
CA THR A 184 -0.61 -13.20 26.81
C THR A 184 -1.42 -12.68 25.62
N VAL A 185 -2.75 -12.85 25.65
CA VAL A 185 -3.62 -12.30 24.60
C VAL A 185 -3.53 -10.78 24.53
N GLY A 186 -3.44 -10.08 25.66
CA GLY A 186 -3.30 -8.62 25.69
C GLY A 186 -2.02 -8.13 25.02
N GLU A 187 -0.89 -8.81 25.23
CA GLU A 187 0.37 -8.47 24.55
C GLU A 187 0.28 -8.71 23.03
N ILE A 188 -0.47 -9.73 22.60
CA ILE A 188 -0.76 -9.96 21.18
C ILE A 188 -1.64 -8.85 20.63
N ASP A 189 -2.71 -8.47 21.33
CA ASP A 189 -3.62 -7.40 20.93
C ASP A 189 -2.84 -6.08 20.74
N ASP A 190 -2.00 -5.73 21.71
CA ASP A 190 -1.16 -4.52 21.67
C ASP A 190 -0.16 -4.54 20.50
N ALA A 191 0.42 -5.71 20.19
CA ALA A 191 1.32 -5.86 19.05
C ALA A 191 0.60 -5.76 17.71
N LEU A 192 -0.55 -6.43 17.56
CA LEU A 192 -1.33 -6.43 16.33
C LEU A 192 -2.01 -5.09 16.05
N ALA A 193 -2.38 -4.33 17.10
CA ALA A 193 -2.92 -2.98 16.96
C ALA A 193 -1.94 -2.00 16.26
N LYS A 194 -0.64 -2.32 16.27
CA LYS A 194 0.40 -1.55 15.56
C LYS A 194 0.55 -1.95 14.08
N VAL A 195 -0.15 -2.97 13.61
CA VAL A 195 -0.07 -3.49 12.25
C VAL A 195 -1.38 -3.18 11.52
N PRO A 196 -1.46 -2.08 10.75
CA PRO A 196 -2.73 -1.54 10.25
C PRO A 196 -3.35 -2.33 9.09
N VAL A 197 -2.67 -3.36 8.58
CA VAL A 197 -3.02 -4.02 7.31
C VAL A 197 -3.68 -5.39 7.44
N LEU A 198 -4.03 -5.82 8.66
CA LEU A 198 -4.53 -7.18 8.92
C LEU A 198 -5.99 -7.37 8.46
N ASP A 199 -6.27 -8.47 7.75
CA ASP A 199 -7.64 -8.86 7.38
C ASP A 199 -8.27 -9.72 8.48
N TYR A 200 -9.51 -9.37 8.89
CA TYR A 200 -10.27 -10.11 9.90
C TYR A 200 -11.59 -10.69 9.34
N VAL A 201 -12.03 -11.80 9.94
CA VAL A 201 -13.40 -12.35 9.86
C VAL A 201 -13.77 -12.88 11.24
N ASP A 202 -14.91 -12.43 11.80
CA ASP A 202 -15.43 -12.88 13.10
C ASP A 202 -14.39 -12.83 14.23
N GLY A 203 -13.60 -11.75 14.28
CA GLY A 203 -12.55 -11.55 15.30
C GLY A 203 -11.33 -12.46 15.14
N ARG A 204 -11.19 -13.17 14.02
CA ARG A 204 -10.02 -13.99 13.68
C ARG A 204 -9.28 -13.42 12.48
N ILE A 205 -7.97 -13.56 12.48
CA ILE A 205 -7.11 -13.07 11.41
C ILE A 205 -7.19 -14.05 10.24
N VAL A 206 -7.47 -13.55 9.04
CA VAL A 206 -7.51 -14.34 7.81
C VAL A 206 -6.46 -13.88 6.79
N GLY A 207 -5.75 -12.79 7.04
CA GLY A 207 -4.74 -12.28 6.12
C GLY A 207 -3.73 -11.34 6.77
N ALA A 208 -2.46 -11.61 6.50
CA ALA A 208 -1.31 -10.77 6.78
C ALA A 208 -0.23 -11.16 5.76
N ALA A 209 -0.13 -10.46 4.63
CA ALA A 209 0.62 -10.86 3.43
C ALA A 209 0.18 -12.21 2.82
N LEU A 210 0.34 -13.31 3.55
CA LEU A 210 -0.35 -14.58 3.34
C LEU A 210 -1.81 -14.43 3.75
N THR A 211 -2.74 -14.93 2.95
CA THR A 211 -4.18 -14.78 3.19
C THR A 211 -4.98 -16.00 2.74
N LEU A 212 -6.09 -16.23 3.43
CA LEU A 212 -7.09 -17.24 3.07
C LEU A 212 -8.04 -16.72 1.99
N ARG A 213 -8.08 -15.40 1.77
CA ARG A 213 -8.92 -14.77 0.75
C ARG A 213 -8.27 -14.92 -0.62
N GLU A 214 -9.06 -15.27 -1.62
CA GLU A 214 -8.57 -15.43 -2.98
C GLU A 214 -7.98 -14.14 -3.54
N THR A 215 -6.78 -14.24 -4.12
CA THR A 215 -6.10 -13.19 -4.86
C THR A 215 -5.53 -13.76 -6.17
N PRO A 216 -5.06 -12.90 -7.09
CA PRO A 216 -4.35 -13.37 -8.29
C PRO A 216 -3.03 -14.12 -8.03
N TYR A 217 -2.57 -14.21 -6.78
CA TYR A 217 -1.30 -14.83 -6.40
C TYR A 217 -1.60 -16.08 -5.56
N ALA A 218 -1.92 -17.19 -6.22
CA ALA A 218 -2.14 -18.46 -5.53
C ALA A 218 -0.82 -19.01 -5.00
N PHE A 219 -0.84 -19.41 -3.74
CA PHE A 219 0.31 -19.84 -2.95
C PHE A 219 0.01 -21.19 -2.30
N GLU A 220 0.74 -22.23 -2.69
CA GLU A 220 0.54 -23.59 -2.18
C GLU A 220 1.71 -23.99 -1.29
N VAL A 221 1.40 -24.40 -0.05
CA VAL A 221 2.37 -24.89 0.93
C VAL A 221 1.82 -26.13 1.60
N GLU A 222 2.62 -27.21 1.66
CA GLU A 222 2.23 -28.50 2.24
C GLU A 222 0.87 -29.03 1.72
N GLY A 223 0.59 -28.85 0.43
CA GLY A 223 -0.66 -29.28 -0.22
C GLY A 223 -1.89 -28.43 0.09
N ARG A 224 -1.71 -27.31 0.81
CA ARG A 224 -2.79 -26.36 1.11
C ARG A 224 -2.70 -25.18 0.16
N ARG A 225 -3.80 -24.84 -0.48
CA ARG A 225 -3.90 -23.67 -1.34
C ARG A 225 -4.33 -22.46 -0.53
N LEU A 226 -3.49 -21.44 -0.54
CA LEU A 226 -3.64 -20.13 0.07
C LEU A 226 -3.34 -19.07 -1.00
N TYR A 227 -3.21 -17.82 -0.58
CA TYR A 227 -2.93 -16.71 -1.47
C TYR A 227 -1.99 -15.70 -0.82
N THR A 228 -1.34 -14.87 -1.62
CA THR A 228 -0.58 -13.72 -1.13
C THR A 228 -1.18 -12.40 -1.64
N TRP A 229 -0.88 -11.27 -1.00
CA TRP A 229 -1.37 -9.97 -1.50
C TRP A 229 -0.61 -9.48 -2.71
N CYS A 230 0.68 -9.81 -2.84
CA CYS A 230 1.49 -9.45 -4.01
C CYS A 230 2.55 -10.50 -4.37
N ALA A 231 3.30 -10.19 -5.43
CA ALA A 231 4.39 -11.03 -5.92
C ALA A 231 5.58 -11.10 -4.94
N LEU A 232 5.90 -9.99 -4.25
CA LEU A 232 7.02 -9.96 -3.29
C LEU A 232 6.74 -10.85 -2.06
N ASP A 233 5.49 -10.84 -1.56
CA ASP A 233 5.04 -11.70 -0.46
C ASP A 233 5.30 -13.17 -0.75
N ALA A 234 4.97 -13.60 -1.96
CA ALA A 234 5.14 -14.98 -2.40
C ALA A 234 6.61 -15.44 -2.43
N LEU A 235 7.58 -14.51 -2.42
CA LEU A 235 9.01 -14.81 -2.43
C LEU A 235 9.64 -14.80 -1.04
N PHE A 236 9.16 -13.98 -0.09
CA PHE A 236 9.71 -14.00 1.28
C PHE A 236 9.06 -15.05 2.17
N LEU A 237 7.79 -15.40 1.95
CA LEU A 237 7.07 -16.36 2.80
C LEU A 237 7.74 -17.75 2.86
N PRO A 238 8.27 -18.34 1.76
CA PRO A 238 9.00 -19.60 1.83
C PRO A 238 10.19 -19.58 2.79
N VAL A 239 10.88 -18.44 2.90
CA VAL A 239 12.01 -18.24 3.83
C VAL A 239 11.51 -18.29 5.28
N ILE A 240 10.45 -17.55 5.60
CA ILE A 240 9.87 -17.46 6.96
C ILE A 240 9.28 -18.80 7.42
N LEU A 241 8.60 -19.49 6.49
CA LEU A 241 7.95 -20.77 6.74
C LEU A 241 8.96 -21.92 6.81
N GLY A 242 10.15 -21.77 6.21
CA GLY A 242 11.11 -22.86 6.09
C GLY A 242 10.55 -24.04 5.30
N ARG A 243 9.75 -23.75 4.25
CA ARG A 243 9.06 -24.74 3.41
C ARG A 243 9.17 -24.36 1.94
N ARG A 244 9.21 -25.38 1.08
CA ARG A 244 9.07 -25.22 -0.36
C ARG A 244 7.61 -24.94 -0.70
N CYS A 245 7.37 -23.92 -1.51
CA CYS A 245 6.04 -23.43 -1.86
C CYS A 245 5.91 -23.29 -3.38
N ARG A 246 4.71 -23.55 -3.90
CA ARG A 246 4.39 -23.33 -5.31
C ARG A 246 3.56 -22.07 -5.45
N VAL A 247 3.98 -21.19 -6.34
CA VAL A 247 3.32 -19.90 -6.60
C VAL A 247 2.78 -19.92 -8.02
N SER A 248 1.56 -19.43 -8.21
CA SER A 248 1.01 -19.21 -9.54
C SER A 248 0.27 -17.88 -9.62
N SER A 249 0.45 -17.17 -10.72
CA SER A 249 -0.21 -15.92 -11.02
C SER A 249 -0.39 -15.75 -12.54
N SER A 250 -0.91 -14.60 -12.95
CA SER A 250 -1.08 -14.22 -14.35
C SER A 250 -0.38 -12.90 -14.62
N CYS A 251 0.39 -12.86 -15.70
CA CYS A 251 1.07 -11.65 -16.16
C CYS A 251 0.01 -10.60 -16.56
N PRO A 252 0.01 -9.41 -15.96
CA PRO A 252 -1.03 -8.42 -16.25
C PRO A 252 -0.90 -7.81 -17.65
N ALA A 253 0.26 -7.91 -18.29
CA ALA A 253 0.48 -7.43 -19.66
C ALA A 253 0.03 -8.43 -20.75
N THR A 254 0.13 -9.74 -20.47
CA THR A 254 -0.08 -10.78 -21.51
C THR A 254 -1.21 -11.75 -21.18
N GLY A 255 -1.71 -11.76 -19.94
CA GLY A 255 -2.66 -12.74 -19.42
C GLY A 255 -2.10 -14.15 -19.25
N GLN A 256 -0.84 -14.40 -19.66
CA GLN A 256 -0.22 -15.72 -19.56
C GLN A 256 0.16 -16.06 -18.12
N SER A 257 0.11 -17.35 -17.79
CA SER A 257 0.45 -17.85 -16.46
C SER A 257 1.94 -17.69 -16.16
N VAL A 258 2.24 -17.23 -14.95
CA VAL A 258 3.56 -17.31 -14.32
C VAL A 258 3.46 -18.31 -13.18
N ARG A 259 4.36 -19.30 -13.14
CA ARG A 259 4.44 -20.31 -12.07
C ARG A 259 5.85 -20.40 -11.56
N LEU A 260 6.00 -20.39 -10.25
CA LEU A 260 7.29 -20.54 -9.57
C LEU A 260 7.23 -21.69 -8.59
N ASP A 261 8.34 -22.39 -8.45
CA ASP A 261 8.61 -23.28 -7.34
C ASP A 261 9.72 -22.66 -6.50
N VAL A 262 9.43 -22.32 -5.25
CA VAL A 262 10.29 -21.49 -4.39
C VAL A 262 10.62 -22.25 -3.12
N SER A 263 11.91 -22.51 -2.89
CA SER A 263 12.41 -23.05 -1.63
C SER A 263 12.82 -21.92 -0.67
N PRO A 264 13.12 -22.23 0.61
CA PRO A 264 13.69 -21.24 1.53
C PRO A 264 15.04 -20.65 1.08
N ASP A 265 15.72 -21.30 0.14
CA ASP A 265 17.06 -20.93 -0.32
C ASP A 265 17.06 -20.23 -1.69
N GLY A 266 15.99 -20.37 -2.48
CA GLY A 266 15.91 -19.78 -3.81
C GLY A 266 14.70 -20.22 -4.63
N VAL A 267 14.54 -19.59 -5.79
CA VAL A 267 13.64 -20.09 -6.84
C VAL A 267 14.26 -21.33 -7.46
N VAL A 268 13.57 -22.47 -7.34
CA VAL A 268 14.01 -23.77 -7.88
C VAL A 268 13.63 -23.90 -9.34
N GLU A 269 12.42 -23.44 -9.70
CA GLU A 269 11.91 -23.46 -11.06
C GLU A 269 11.05 -22.22 -11.32
N ALA A 270 11.17 -21.68 -12.53
CA ALA A 270 10.33 -20.58 -13.01
C ALA A 270 9.79 -20.90 -14.41
N ALA A 271 8.48 -20.72 -14.59
CA ALA A 271 7.79 -20.90 -15.85
C ALA A 271 6.93 -19.65 -16.16
N PRO A 272 7.26 -18.87 -17.21
CA PRO A 272 8.44 -19.05 -18.08
C PRO A 272 9.76 -18.80 -17.32
N ALA A 273 10.86 -19.35 -17.82
CA ALA A 273 12.20 -19.16 -17.21
C ALA A 273 12.63 -17.68 -17.17
N THR A 274 12.04 -16.85 -18.03
CA THR A 274 12.24 -15.40 -18.10
C THR A 274 11.39 -14.62 -17.11
N ALA A 275 10.64 -15.27 -16.22
CA ALA A 275 9.72 -14.60 -15.31
C ALA A 275 10.41 -13.44 -14.56
N ALA A 276 9.68 -12.35 -14.41
CA ALA A 276 10.17 -11.12 -13.78
C ALA A 276 9.16 -10.61 -12.74
N LEU A 277 9.64 -9.75 -11.87
CA LEU A 277 8.85 -9.03 -10.88
C LEU A 277 9.05 -7.52 -11.10
N SER A 278 7.95 -6.77 -11.08
CA SER A 278 8.01 -5.32 -10.89
C SER A 278 7.90 -4.99 -9.41
N ALA A 279 8.58 -3.96 -8.93
CA ALA A 279 8.44 -3.44 -7.57
C ALA A 279 8.49 -1.91 -7.59
N PRO A 280 7.52 -1.21 -6.96
CA PRO A 280 7.62 0.22 -6.74
C PRO A 280 8.88 0.59 -5.98
N LEU A 281 9.49 1.71 -6.36
CA LEU A 281 10.58 2.34 -5.60
C LEU A 281 10.07 3.25 -4.47
N ALA A 282 8.77 3.21 -4.19
CA ALA A 282 8.15 3.91 -3.07
C ALA A 282 6.91 3.13 -2.63
N ALA A 283 6.62 3.17 -1.33
CA ALA A 283 5.38 2.66 -0.78
C ALA A 283 4.82 3.68 0.22
N SER A 284 3.50 3.86 0.22
CA SER A 284 2.81 4.66 1.23
C SER A 284 2.54 3.78 2.45
N PRO A 285 2.85 4.25 3.68
CA PRO A 285 2.50 3.53 4.89
C PRO A 285 0.99 3.51 5.15
N ASP A 286 0.23 4.46 4.60
CA ASP A 286 -1.21 4.58 4.83
C ASP A 286 -2.02 3.47 4.14
N ASP A 287 -1.58 3.07 2.94
CA ASP A 287 -2.13 1.92 2.23
C ASP A 287 -1.04 1.21 1.43
N LEU A 288 -0.36 0.26 2.07
CA LEU A 288 0.65 -0.59 1.45
C LEU A 288 0.06 -1.41 0.29
N ARG A 289 -1.21 -1.79 0.34
CA ARG A 289 -1.79 -2.64 -0.71
C ARG A 289 -2.04 -1.84 -1.99
N ALA A 290 -2.59 -0.64 -1.87
CA ALA A 290 -2.81 0.24 -3.01
C ALA A 290 -1.51 0.83 -3.56
N SER A 291 -0.59 1.24 -2.68
CA SER A 291 0.66 1.91 -3.07
C SER A 291 1.77 0.96 -3.51
N PHE A 292 1.80 -0.26 -2.97
CA PHE A 292 2.85 -1.24 -3.25
C PHE A 292 2.33 -2.52 -3.90
N CYS A 293 1.42 -3.26 -3.24
CA CYS A 293 0.97 -4.57 -3.72
C CYS A 293 0.28 -4.53 -5.09
N ARG A 294 -0.37 -3.40 -5.41
CA ARG A 294 -0.95 -3.13 -6.73
C ARG A 294 0.11 -3.16 -7.84
N TYR A 295 1.34 -2.79 -7.54
CA TYR A 295 2.40 -2.68 -8.52
C TYR A 295 3.51 -3.72 -8.36
N ALA A 296 3.54 -4.43 -7.23
CA ALA A 296 4.41 -5.57 -7.00
C ALA A 296 3.86 -6.84 -7.67
N ARG A 297 4.12 -7.02 -8.98
CA ARG A 297 3.46 -8.03 -9.83
C ARG A 297 4.45 -8.97 -10.52
N PHE A 298 4.00 -10.19 -10.84
CA PHE A 298 4.74 -11.13 -11.68
C PHE A 298 4.45 -10.91 -13.16
N PHE A 299 5.47 -11.10 -14.00
CA PHE A 299 5.42 -10.98 -15.44
C PHE A 299 6.09 -12.16 -16.11
N THR A 300 5.71 -12.45 -17.35
CA THR A 300 6.37 -13.48 -18.16
C THR A 300 7.81 -13.11 -18.55
N SER A 301 8.13 -11.81 -18.59
CA SER A 301 9.47 -11.30 -18.90
C SER A 301 9.64 -9.84 -18.49
N PRO A 302 10.88 -9.32 -18.37
CA PRO A 302 11.12 -7.89 -18.18
C PRO A 302 10.46 -7.04 -19.27
N ALA A 303 10.55 -7.46 -20.54
CA ALA A 303 9.89 -6.79 -21.67
C ALA A 303 8.34 -6.82 -21.60
N ALA A 304 7.74 -7.69 -20.78
CA ALA A 304 6.30 -7.63 -20.51
C ALA A 304 5.96 -6.52 -19.50
N VAL A 305 6.89 -6.13 -18.61
CA VAL A 305 6.70 -4.98 -17.72
C VAL A 305 6.71 -3.67 -18.49
N GLU A 306 7.61 -3.51 -19.47
CA GLU A 306 7.68 -2.30 -20.29
C GLU A 306 6.39 -2.05 -21.10
N ARG A 307 5.70 -3.13 -21.49
CA ARG A 307 4.42 -3.07 -22.21
C ARG A 307 3.23 -2.90 -21.27
N TRP A 308 3.45 -3.10 -19.98
CA TRP A 308 2.43 -2.90 -18.96
C TRP A 308 2.31 -1.42 -18.68
N ALA A 309 1.13 -0.85 -18.90
CA ALA A 309 0.80 0.54 -18.61
C ALA A 309 -0.04 0.59 -17.31
N PRO A 310 0.58 0.53 -16.12
CA PRO A 310 -0.12 0.42 -14.85
C PRO A 310 -0.95 1.66 -14.42
N GLY A 311 -0.88 2.74 -15.20
CA GLY A 311 -1.41 4.07 -14.86
C GLY A 311 -0.29 5.03 -14.44
N ASP A 312 -0.55 6.33 -14.54
CA ASP A 312 0.43 7.38 -14.22
C ASP A 312 0.76 7.43 -12.71
N ASP A 313 -0.07 6.82 -11.87
CA ASP A 313 0.09 6.72 -10.41
C ASP A 313 1.07 5.61 -9.97
N ALA A 314 1.60 4.81 -10.89
CA ALA A 314 2.55 3.75 -10.57
C ALA A 314 3.95 4.25 -10.17
N GLY A 315 4.28 5.50 -10.54
CA GLY A 315 5.62 6.05 -10.35
C GLY A 315 6.72 5.21 -11.00
N SER A 316 7.93 5.29 -10.46
CA SER A 316 9.07 4.50 -10.94
C SER A 316 9.00 3.07 -10.43
N LEU A 317 9.01 2.11 -11.35
CA LEU A 317 9.04 0.68 -11.05
C LEU A 317 10.42 0.11 -11.34
N ALA A 318 10.99 -0.58 -10.35
CA ALA A 318 12.08 -1.51 -10.58
C ALA A 318 11.58 -2.76 -11.30
N VAL A 319 12.41 -3.32 -12.17
CA VAL A 319 12.15 -4.57 -12.88
C VAL A 319 13.34 -5.50 -12.68
N VAL A 320 13.08 -6.65 -12.08
CA VAL A 320 14.12 -7.64 -11.75
C VAL A 320 13.63 -9.03 -12.16
N ASP A 321 14.54 -9.94 -12.51
CA ASP A 321 14.17 -11.33 -12.71
C ASP A 321 13.80 -11.99 -11.37
N VAL A 322 13.07 -13.11 -11.41
CA VAL A 322 12.55 -13.74 -10.19
C VAL A 322 13.63 -14.26 -9.22
N HIS A 323 14.84 -14.56 -9.69
CA HIS A 323 15.94 -14.98 -8.81
C HIS A 323 16.54 -13.80 -8.08
N GLU A 324 16.74 -12.66 -8.76
CA GLU A 324 17.11 -11.40 -8.12
C GLU A 324 16.03 -10.89 -7.18
N ALA A 325 14.76 -10.98 -7.58
CA ALA A 325 13.61 -10.64 -6.74
C ALA A 325 13.56 -11.48 -5.47
N PHE A 326 13.94 -12.77 -5.53
CA PHE A 326 14.04 -13.60 -4.34
C PHE A 326 15.14 -13.12 -3.39
N GLN A 327 16.31 -12.70 -3.91
CA GLN A 327 17.36 -12.13 -3.05
C GLN A 327 16.89 -10.84 -2.38
N LEU A 328 16.15 -9.99 -3.09
CA LEU A 328 15.50 -8.81 -2.52
C LEU A 328 14.50 -9.19 -1.42
N ALA A 329 13.62 -10.16 -1.69
CA ALA A 329 12.61 -10.62 -0.73
C ALA A 329 13.24 -11.18 0.56
N LYS A 330 14.33 -11.96 0.42
CA LYS A 330 15.11 -12.47 1.56
C LYS A 330 15.74 -11.33 2.37
N ALA A 331 16.27 -10.30 1.71
CA ALA A 331 16.83 -9.15 2.38
C ALA A 331 15.77 -8.31 3.11
N VAL A 332 14.58 -8.13 2.51
CA VAL A 332 13.43 -7.49 3.14
C VAL A 332 12.99 -8.26 4.40
N ALA A 333 12.85 -9.59 4.31
CA ALA A 333 12.50 -10.41 5.47
C ALA A 333 13.53 -10.28 6.60
N SER A 334 14.82 -10.21 6.26
CA SER A 334 15.89 -10.02 7.24
C SER A 334 15.84 -8.63 7.88
N ALA A 335 15.61 -7.57 7.09
CA ALA A 335 15.47 -6.20 7.59
C ALA A 335 14.28 -6.06 8.56
N LEU A 336 13.18 -6.78 8.31
CA LEU A 336 12.00 -6.83 9.17
C LEU A 336 12.11 -7.84 10.33
N ARG A 337 13.27 -8.51 10.49
CA ARG A 337 13.53 -9.55 11.50
C ARG A 337 12.57 -10.74 11.44
N TRP A 338 12.10 -11.07 10.25
CA TRP A 338 11.25 -12.25 10.01
C TRP A 338 12.05 -13.51 9.69
N ALA A 339 13.29 -13.37 9.21
CA ALA A 339 14.20 -14.45 8.84
C ALA A 339 15.66 -14.10 9.15
#